data_AF-A0A956FJV5-F1
#
_entry.id   AF-A0A956FJV5-F1
#
_cell.length_a   1.000
_cell.length_b   1.000
_cell.length_c   1.000
_cell.angle_alpha   90.00
_cell.angle_beta   90.00
_cell.angle_gamma   90.00
#
_symmetry.space_group_name_H-M   'P 1'
#
loop_
_entity.id
_entity.type
_entity.pdbx_description
1 polymer ?
#
loop_
_entity_poly.entity_id
_entity_poly.type
_entity_poly.pdbx_seq_one_letter_code
_entity_poly.pdbx_strand_id
1 'polypeptide(L)'
;MLDQDRSALARSTPLSSSLVSLLACLAPVACAGPAPSGSGPFGSPSVQDDDASATAASTVADESSGGETTPPPPEPTSGPDSGDDATTGAPPPDPTTGSPPTDCMPGSICCADDGTYAPSGASTTGCSSDCSACDGQGSCVPQPSGLPCGGGAGTCDGAGACDVPTCGDGGNTIEPGEDCDGTALGGQTCASQGYDGGTLACQANCTFDTSSCYQESIVPSRGLGSWTPAFVPDVDCTCSAANPDCRTLYQGRVTSIVGNTAHMEFRKMDGSPPSATVSYWVVVGDLEPTCLDLDAYVQRSTGSWSSASSTLAVDVGIWPSLAAFEADPCGTTKDLFVITGGGNGYQNVRLWYQDEAVRFTKVCS
;
A
#
# COMPACT_ATOMS: atom_id res chain seq x y z
N MET A 1 -9.99 31.38 53.99
CA MET A 1 -10.30 32.64 54.68
C MET A 1 -10.28 33.72 53.61
N LEU A 2 -11.48 34.15 53.17
CA LEU A 2 -11.83 35.33 52.34
C LEU A 2 -11.22 35.43 50.91
N ASP A 3 -11.91 35.86 49.85
CA ASP A 3 -13.31 36.25 49.63
C ASP A 3 -13.58 36.35 48.10
N GLN A 4 -14.82 36.68 47.77
CA GLN A 4 -15.59 36.72 46.51
C GLN A 4 -14.99 37.69 45.45
N ASP A 5 -15.44 37.81 44.19
CA ASP A 5 -16.81 38.02 43.73
C ASP A 5 -16.83 38.16 42.19
N ARG A 6 -17.86 37.65 41.51
CA ARG A 6 -18.40 38.24 40.27
C ARG A 6 -19.73 37.59 39.87
N SER A 7 -20.81 38.21 40.34
CA SER A 7 -22.16 38.10 39.77
C SER A 7 -22.49 39.33 38.93
N ALA A 8 -23.06 39.14 37.72
CA ALA A 8 -23.93 40.09 37.03
C ALA A 8 -24.76 39.30 36.00
N LEU A 9 -26.00 38.89 36.31
CA LEU A 9 -27.29 39.58 36.18
C LEU A 9 -27.86 39.69 34.75
N ALA A 10 -29.08 39.15 34.64
CA ALA A 10 -29.94 39.00 33.48
C ALA A 10 -30.81 40.23 33.15
N ARG A 11 -31.39 40.24 31.94
CA ARG A 11 -32.75 40.75 31.55
C ARG A 11 -32.88 40.68 30.01
N SER A 12 -33.68 39.78 29.41
CA SER A 12 -35.14 39.81 29.14
C SER A 12 -35.61 40.90 28.15
N THR A 13 -35.91 40.46 26.89
CA THR A 13 -37.10 40.69 25.99
C THR A 13 -37.75 42.08 25.87
N PRO A 14 -38.38 42.50 24.72
CA PRO A 14 -39.48 41.76 24.05
C PRO A 14 -39.80 41.94 22.52
N LEU A 15 -40.56 40.95 22.00
CA LEU A 15 -41.72 40.93 21.07
C LEU A 15 -41.84 41.79 19.78
N SER A 16 -42.19 41.12 18.65
CA SER A 16 -43.43 41.30 17.83
C SER A 16 -43.42 40.28 16.65
N SER A 17 -44.30 39.25 16.56
CA SER A 17 -45.65 39.20 15.92
C SER A 17 -45.67 39.76 14.49
N SER A 18 -46.13 39.10 13.42
CA SER A 18 -47.28 38.21 13.12
C SER A 18 -47.03 37.56 11.73
N LEU A 19 -47.56 36.40 11.30
CA LEU A 19 -48.98 36.09 11.06
C LEU A 19 -49.16 34.57 10.80
N VAL A 20 -50.18 34.01 11.46
CA VAL A 20 -50.76 32.68 11.26
C VAL A 20 -51.84 32.78 10.18
N SER A 21 -51.96 31.77 9.31
CA SER A 21 -53.21 31.50 8.60
C SER A 21 -53.55 30.02 8.74
N LEU A 22 -54.61 29.78 9.50
CA LEU A 22 -55.29 28.51 9.73
C LEU A 22 -56.32 28.33 8.60
N LEU A 23 -56.43 27.13 8.02
CA LEU A 23 -57.73 26.64 7.56
C LEU A 23 -57.79 25.12 7.70
N ALA A 24 -58.64 24.69 8.63
CA ALA A 24 -59.03 23.31 8.84
C ALA A 24 -60.13 22.90 7.85
N CYS A 25 -60.17 21.62 7.47
CA CYS A 25 -61.42 20.94 7.20
C CYS A 25 -61.33 19.48 7.65
N LEU A 26 -62.33 19.08 8.42
CA LEU A 26 -62.55 17.77 9.03
C LEU A 26 -63.32 16.83 8.10
N ALA A 27 -63.03 15.54 8.28
CA ALA A 27 -63.94 14.38 8.20
C ALA A 27 -64.08 13.57 6.87
N PRO A 28 -64.39 12.26 6.99
CA PRO A 28 -64.03 11.21 6.02
C PRO A 28 -65.22 10.74 5.17
N VAL A 29 -64.95 10.18 3.98
CA VAL A 29 -65.98 9.47 3.21
C VAL A 29 -65.39 8.18 2.64
N ALA A 30 -65.99 7.07 3.10
CA ALA A 30 -65.91 5.76 2.48
C ALA A 30 -66.75 5.75 1.19
N CYS A 31 -66.26 5.06 0.15
CA CYS A 31 -67.11 4.55 -0.92
C CYS A 31 -66.64 3.14 -1.32
N ALA A 32 -67.57 2.21 -1.22
CA ALA A 32 -67.47 0.83 -1.64
C ALA A 32 -67.95 0.65 -3.08
N GLY A 33 -67.26 -0.22 -3.83
CA GLY A 33 -67.76 -1.02 -4.97
C GLY A 33 -67.96 -0.33 -6.33
N PRO A 34 -68.21 -1.09 -7.43
CA PRO A 34 -68.25 -2.55 -7.55
C PRO A 34 -67.32 -3.16 -8.63
N ALA A 35 -67.23 -4.49 -8.61
CA ALA A 35 -66.61 -5.35 -9.61
C ALA A 35 -67.23 -5.22 -11.02
N PRO A 36 -66.51 -5.71 -12.05
CA PRO A 36 -67.16 -6.43 -13.13
C PRO A 36 -66.70 -7.90 -13.21
N SER A 37 -67.73 -8.74 -13.25
CA SER A 37 -67.78 -10.15 -13.61
C SER A 37 -67.51 -10.42 -15.10
N GLY A 38 -66.89 -11.57 -15.40
CA GLY A 38 -66.84 -12.21 -16.73
C GLY A 38 -65.65 -13.19 -16.81
N SER A 39 -65.78 -14.46 -16.45
CA SER A 39 -66.40 -15.59 -17.18
C SER A 39 -65.78 -15.87 -18.56
N GLY A 40 -65.04 -16.98 -18.68
CA GLY A 40 -64.66 -17.58 -19.96
C GLY A 40 -63.46 -18.54 -19.89
N PRO A 41 -63.63 -19.87 -20.09
CA PRO A 41 -62.60 -20.91 -19.88
C PRO A 41 -61.81 -21.22 -21.17
N PHE A 42 -61.22 -22.42 -21.28
CA PHE A 42 -60.36 -22.98 -22.35
C PHE A 42 -58.86 -22.72 -22.13
N GLY A 43 -57.97 -23.70 -22.04
CA GLY A 43 -58.06 -25.15 -22.12
C GLY A 43 -56.64 -25.68 -22.04
N SER A 44 -56.42 -26.73 -21.24
CA SER A 44 -55.21 -27.55 -21.36
C SER A 44 -55.22 -28.25 -22.72
N PRO A 45 -54.03 -28.61 -23.23
CA PRO A 45 -53.78 -30.04 -23.32
C PRO A 45 -52.43 -30.43 -22.73
N SER A 46 -52.47 -31.48 -21.92
CA SER A 46 -51.37 -32.43 -21.77
C SER A 46 -51.07 -33.10 -23.12
N VAL A 47 -49.88 -33.67 -23.29
CA VAL A 47 -49.65 -35.08 -23.66
C VAL A 47 -48.26 -35.31 -24.32
N GLN A 48 -47.55 -36.30 -23.76
CA GLN A 48 -46.50 -37.22 -24.28
C GLN A 48 -45.13 -36.64 -24.64
N ASP A 49 -44.05 -37.07 -23.98
CA ASP A 49 -43.39 -38.40 -24.04
C ASP A 49 -42.77 -38.65 -25.42
N ASP A 50 -41.45 -38.48 -25.50
CA ASP A 50 -40.61 -39.29 -26.39
C ASP A 50 -39.27 -39.57 -25.69
N ASP A 51 -39.11 -40.87 -25.44
CA ASP A 51 -37.95 -41.60 -24.96
C ASP A 51 -36.95 -41.76 -26.12
N ALA A 52 -35.66 -41.47 -25.90
CA ALA A 52 -34.61 -41.96 -26.79
C ALA A 52 -33.29 -42.13 -26.02
N SER A 53 -33.11 -43.37 -25.58
CA SER A 53 -31.91 -43.96 -25.02
C SER A 53 -30.87 -44.35 -26.10
N ALA A 54 -29.64 -44.59 -25.62
CA ALA A 54 -28.53 -45.36 -26.19
C ALA A 54 -27.56 -44.57 -27.11
N THR A 55 -26.24 -44.76 -27.09
CA THR A 55 -25.42 -45.94 -26.74
C THR A 55 -23.96 -45.55 -26.49
N ALA A 56 -23.25 -46.43 -25.79
CA ALA A 56 -21.86 -46.39 -25.38
C ALA A 56 -20.82 -46.42 -26.52
N ALA A 57 -19.58 -45.98 -26.21
CA ALA A 57 -18.37 -46.69 -26.64
C ALA A 57 -17.18 -46.37 -25.72
N SER A 58 -16.68 -47.43 -25.11
CA SER A 58 -15.41 -47.55 -24.40
C SER A 58 -14.28 -47.79 -25.41
N THR A 59 -13.12 -47.16 -25.23
CA THR A 59 -11.83 -47.75 -25.63
C THR A 59 -10.74 -47.42 -24.62
N VAL A 60 -10.10 -48.50 -24.18
CA VAL A 60 -8.92 -48.62 -23.31
C VAL A 60 -7.70 -48.96 -24.18
N ALA A 61 -6.51 -48.85 -23.56
CA ALA A 61 -5.19 -49.36 -23.98
C ALA A 61 -4.40 -48.46 -24.95
N ASP A 62 -3.07 -48.30 -24.87
CA ASP A 62 -2.00 -48.69 -23.93
C ASP A 62 -0.67 -48.11 -24.51
N GLU A 63 0.43 -48.18 -23.74
CA GLU A 63 1.84 -48.03 -24.17
C GLU A 63 2.33 -46.58 -24.44
N SER A 64 3.55 -46.15 -24.11
CA SER A 64 4.67 -46.66 -23.32
C SER A 64 5.78 -45.59 -23.37
N SER A 65 6.58 -45.51 -22.30
CA SER A 65 8.02 -45.20 -22.29
C SER A 65 8.58 -43.86 -22.80
N GLY A 66 9.43 -43.24 -21.97
CA GLY A 66 10.41 -42.25 -22.40
C GLY A 66 10.84 -41.30 -21.29
N GLY A 67 11.65 -41.79 -20.34
CA GLY A 67 12.36 -40.92 -19.40
C GLY A 67 13.59 -40.32 -20.05
N GLU A 68 13.93 -39.08 -19.71
CA GLU A 68 15.31 -38.61 -19.76
C GLU A 68 15.54 -37.54 -18.70
N THR A 69 16.26 -37.93 -17.65
CA THR A 69 16.81 -37.07 -16.62
C THR A 69 18.08 -36.41 -17.16
N THR A 70 18.12 -35.09 -17.19
CA THR A 70 19.33 -34.31 -17.50
C THR A 70 20.24 -34.22 -16.27
N PRO A 71 21.54 -34.57 -16.36
CA PRO A 71 22.51 -34.30 -15.31
C PRO A 71 23.25 -32.95 -15.53
N PRO A 72 23.83 -32.34 -14.48
CA PRO A 72 24.56 -31.07 -14.56
C PRO A 72 25.99 -31.23 -15.11
N PRO A 73 26.64 -30.14 -15.55
CA PRO A 73 27.98 -30.18 -16.17
C PRO A 73 29.11 -30.36 -15.14
N PRO A 74 30.27 -30.90 -15.55
CA PRO A 74 31.38 -31.23 -14.65
C PRO A 74 32.33 -30.05 -14.41
N GLU A 75 32.87 -29.99 -13.19
CA GLU A 75 34.07 -29.21 -12.84
C GLU A 75 35.32 -29.82 -13.51
N PRO A 76 36.30 -29.00 -13.92
CA PRO A 76 37.60 -29.52 -14.33
C PRO A 76 38.58 -29.55 -13.15
N THR A 77 38.95 -30.76 -12.73
CA THR A 77 40.24 -31.03 -12.07
C THR A 77 41.18 -31.66 -13.09
N SER A 78 42.33 -31.05 -13.32
CA SER A 78 43.48 -31.70 -13.96
C SER A 78 44.75 -31.35 -13.20
N GLY A 79 45.41 -32.41 -12.72
CA GLY A 79 46.67 -32.39 -11.98
C GLY A 79 47.92 -32.28 -12.87
N PRO A 80 49.07 -32.81 -12.40
CA PRO A 80 50.36 -32.11 -12.46
C PRO A 80 51.26 -32.55 -13.62
N ASP A 81 52.21 -31.69 -14.00
CA ASP A 81 53.49 -32.14 -14.58
C ASP A 81 54.64 -31.22 -14.16
N SER A 82 55.82 -31.81 -14.06
CA SER A 82 57.00 -31.36 -13.31
C SER A 82 58.14 -30.93 -14.23
N GLY A 83 59.04 -30.09 -13.70
CA GLY A 83 60.39 -29.82 -14.22
C GLY A 83 60.46 -28.64 -15.21
N ASP A 84 61.42 -27.71 -15.18
CA ASP A 84 62.70 -27.64 -14.48
C ASP A 84 63.24 -26.18 -14.50
N ASP A 85 64.14 -25.93 -13.55
CA ASP A 85 65.33 -25.04 -13.60
C ASP A 85 65.22 -23.51 -13.49
N ALA A 86 65.40 -23.06 -12.25
CA ALA A 86 66.33 -22.05 -11.73
C ALA A 86 66.71 -20.77 -12.53
N THR A 87 66.71 -19.68 -11.74
CA THR A 87 67.53 -18.46 -11.83
C THR A 87 67.18 -17.43 -12.91
N THR A 88 66.40 -16.41 -12.54
CA THR A 88 66.87 -15.04 -12.20
C THR A 88 65.69 -14.04 -12.12
N GLY A 89 65.62 -13.28 -11.01
CA GLY A 89 64.93 -11.97 -10.94
C GLY A 89 63.42 -11.97 -10.61
N ALA A 90 63.06 -12.11 -9.33
CA ALA A 90 61.73 -11.76 -8.83
C ALA A 90 61.61 -10.23 -8.55
N PRO A 91 60.42 -9.63 -8.73
CA PRO A 91 60.15 -8.23 -8.36
C PRO A 91 60.24 -8.01 -6.83
N PRO A 92 60.42 -6.77 -6.35
CA PRO A 92 60.64 -6.49 -4.93
C PRO A 92 59.43 -6.90 -4.06
N PRO A 93 59.65 -7.26 -2.78
CA PRO A 93 58.58 -7.67 -1.89
C PRO A 93 57.68 -6.49 -1.50
N ASP A 94 56.38 -6.82 -1.40
CA ASP A 94 55.28 -6.02 -0.87
C ASP A 94 55.55 -5.61 0.60
N PRO A 95 55.45 -4.31 0.97
CA PRO A 95 55.81 -3.83 2.32
C PRO A 95 54.79 -4.14 3.42
N THR A 96 53.72 -4.90 3.16
CA THR A 96 52.58 -5.04 4.09
C THR A 96 52.66 -6.14 5.15
N THR A 97 53.83 -6.76 5.41
CA THR A 97 53.93 -7.86 6.42
C THR A 97 54.88 -7.60 7.60
N GLY A 98 55.27 -6.35 7.84
CA GLY A 98 55.88 -5.95 9.12
C GLY A 98 54.81 -5.80 10.21
N SER A 99 55.05 -6.38 11.39
CA SER A 99 54.25 -6.02 12.58
C SER A 99 54.34 -4.51 12.82
N PRO A 100 53.23 -3.82 13.16
CA PRO A 100 53.28 -2.38 13.41
C PRO A 100 54.29 -2.08 14.52
N PRO A 101 55.01 -0.94 14.46
CA PRO A 101 55.88 -0.50 15.55
C PRO A 101 55.10 -0.53 16.87
N THR A 102 55.71 -1.06 17.92
CA THR A 102 55.06 -1.25 19.23
C THR A 102 54.70 0.08 19.93
N ASP A 103 55.15 1.20 19.36
CA ASP A 103 54.94 2.56 19.85
C ASP A 103 53.91 3.37 19.04
N CYS A 104 53.37 2.82 17.95
CA CYS A 104 52.33 3.47 17.16
C CYS A 104 50.94 2.92 17.49
N MET A 105 49.95 3.81 17.66
CA MET A 105 48.55 3.41 17.78
C MET A 105 48.11 2.70 16.48
N PRO A 106 47.29 1.63 16.57
CA PRO A 106 46.71 1.01 15.38
C PRO A 106 45.92 2.03 14.57
N GLY A 107 46.25 2.19 13.28
CA GLY A 107 45.60 3.14 12.38
C GLY A 107 46.29 4.51 12.23
N SER A 108 47.48 4.72 12.81
CA SER A 108 48.27 5.94 12.63
C SER A 108 49.38 5.78 11.58
N ILE A 109 49.72 6.89 10.88
CA ILE A 109 50.95 6.96 10.05
C ILE A 109 52.15 7.13 10.98
N CYS A 110 53.13 6.22 10.90
CA CYS A 110 54.37 6.30 11.68
C CYS A 110 55.46 7.02 10.85
N CYS A 111 55.92 8.18 11.33
CA CYS A 111 57.04 8.89 10.71
C CYS A 111 58.36 8.56 11.42
N ALA A 112 59.38 8.17 10.66
CA ALA A 112 60.76 8.00 11.16
C ALA A 112 61.53 9.32 11.07
N ASP A 113 62.63 9.46 11.81
CA ASP A 113 63.48 10.67 11.83
C ASP A 113 64.07 11.05 10.45
N ASP A 114 64.12 10.11 9.51
CA ASP A 114 64.52 10.34 8.10
C ASP A 114 63.35 10.76 7.19
N GLY A 115 62.16 10.96 7.80
CA GLY A 115 60.91 11.34 7.18
C GLY A 115 60.34 10.34 6.17
N THR A 116 60.77 9.09 6.26
CA THR A 116 60.12 7.97 5.57
C THR A 116 59.08 7.30 6.47
N TYR A 117 58.25 6.43 5.88
CA TYR A 117 57.37 5.54 6.65
C TYR A 117 58.23 4.68 7.58
N ALA A 118 57.98 4.78 8.88
CA ALA A 118 58.85 4.17 9.87
C ALA A 118 58.71 2.64 9.89
N PRO A 119 59.81 1.89 9.78
CA PRO A 119 59.82 0.48 10.10
C PRO A 119 59.68 0.27 11.62
N SER A 120 59.27 -0.93 12.02
CA SER A 120 59.12 -1.32 13.43
C SER A 120 60.40 -1.03 14.24
N GLY A 121 60.32 -0.19 15.27
CA GLY A 121 61.41 0.05 16.24
C GLY A 121 62.21 1.35 16.07
N ALA A 122 61.78 2.29 15.21
CA ALA A 122 62.34 3.64 15.16
C ALA A 122 61.70 4.59 16.20
N SER A 123 62.42 5.65 16.60
CA SER A 123 61.82 6.80 17.31
C SER A 123 60.76 7.39 16.39
N THR A 124 59.49 7.29 16.77
CA THR A 124 58.37 7.62 15.89
C THR A 124 57.41 8.59 16.55
N THR A 125 56.97 9.59 15.78
CA THR A 125 55.78 10.38 16.11
C THR A 125 54.59 9.75 15.37
N GLY A 126 53.55 9.37 16.10
CA GLY A 126 52.30 8.91 15.49
C GLY A 126 51.49 10.11 14.99
N CYS A 127 51.24 10.19 13.68
CA CYS A 127 50.35 11.23 13.15
C CYS A 127 48.89 10.81 13.38
N SER A 128 48.10 11.73 13.95
CA SER A 128 46.78 11.44 14.53
C SER A 128 45.64 11.27 13.52
N SER A 129 45.86 11.51 12.23
CA SER A 129 44.81 11.53 11.20
C SER A 129 45.35 11.31 9.77
N ASP A 130 44.47 10.92 8.85
CA ASP A 130 44.73 10.81 7.40
C ASP A 130 44.92 12.16 6.69
N CYS A 131 44.98 13.25 7.45
CA CYS A 131 45.16 14.61 6.94
C CYS A 131 46.56 15.15 7.34
N SER A 132 47.50 14.25 7.68
CA SER A 132 48.88 14.53 8.06
C SER A 132 49.85 13.68 7.24
N ALA A 133 50.98 14.25 6.81
CA ALA A 133 52.05 13.57 6.07
C ALA A 133 53.42 13.75 6.75
N CYS A 134 54.39 12.89 6.43
CA CYS A 134 55.78 13.07 6.90
C CYS A 134 56.51 14.09 6.00
N ASP A 135 57.21 15.05 6.59
CA ASP A 135 57.90 16.15 5.88
C ASP A 135 59.33 15.84 5.42
N GLY A 136 59.79 14.59 5.53
CA GLY A 136 61.20 14.26 5.26
C GLY A 136 62.14 14.53 6.44
N GLN A 137 61.65 15.06 7.57
CA GLN A 137 62.44 15.37 8.77
C GLN A 137 61.89 14.68 10.04
N GLY A 138 61.00 13.70 9.87
CA GLY A 138 60.37 12.97 10.96
C GLY A 138 59.30 13.73 11.74
N SER A 139 58.81 14.85 11.20
CA SER A 139 57.67 15.58 11.76
C SER A 139 56.39 15.32 10.97
N CYS A 140 55.27 15.27 11.68
CA CYS A 140 53.95 15.29 11.07
C CYS A 140 53.66 16.73 10.61
N VAL A 141 53.42 16.90 9.31
CA VAL A 141 52.94 18.16 8.74
C VAL A 141 51.51 18.01 8.22
N PRO A 142 50.68 19.06 8.36
CA PRO A 142 49.34 19.07 7.77
C PRO A 142 49.37 18.85 6.26
N GLN A 143 48.43 18.06 5.75
CA GLN A 143 48.19 17.98 4.31
C GLN A 143 47.50 19.25 3.78
N PRO A 144 47.64 19.56 2.48
CA PRO A 144 46.89 20.64 1.84
C PRO A 144 45.38 20.54 2.07
N SER A 145 44.73 21.69 2.27
CA SER A 145 43.29 21.75 2.43
C SER A 145 42.55 21.18 1.21
N GLY A 146 41.44 20.47 1.42
CA GLY A 146 40.61 19.93 0.34
C GLY A 146 41.01 18.53 -0.17
N LEU A 147 42.03 17.91 0.43
CA LEU A 147 42.32 16.48 0.18
C LEU A 147 41.34 15.59 0.94
N PRO A 148 40.89 14.46 0.36
CA PRO A 148 39.98 13.53 1.02
C PRO A 148 40.68 12.86 2.20
N CYS A 149 40.03 12.80 3.36
CA CYS A 149 40.61 12.10 4.52
C CYS A 149 40.26 10.60 4.47
N GLY A 150 41.28 9.76 4.64
CA GLY A 150 41.33 8.32 4.38
C GLY A 150 40.59 7.41 5.38
N GLY A 151 39.36 7.75 5.75
CA GLY A 151 38.56 6.93 6.66
C GLY A 151 37.06 7.22 6.68
N GLY A 152 36.60 8.25 5.96
CA GLY A 152 35.19 8.68 5.94
C GLY A 152 34.97 9.99 5.17
N ALA A 153 33.74 10.51 5.21
CA ALA A 153 33.35 11.77 4.57
C ALA A 153 34.08 12.98 5.21
N GLY A 154 34.59 13.90 4.39
CA GLY A 154 35.26 15.12 4.85
C GLY A 154 36.53 15.46 4.04
N THR A 155 37.11 16.63 4.32
CA THR A 155 38.37 17.08 3.69
C THR A 155 39.37 17.62 4.71
N CYS A 156 40.65 17.63 4.36
CA CYS A 156 41.69 18.23 5.20
C CYS A 156 41.43 19.73 5.37
N ASP A 157 41.56 20.27 6.57
CA ASP A 157 41.44 21.72 6.85
C ASP A 157 42.75 22.51 6.61
N GLY A 158 43.85 21.82 6.29
CA GLY A 158 45.18 22.42 6.16
C GLY A 158 45.92 22.62 7.49
N ALA A 159 45.28 22.34 8.62
CA ALA A 159 45.88 22.33 9.96
C ALA A 159 46.09 20.91 10.51
N GLY A 160 45.66 19.88 9.77
CA GLY A 160 45.90 18.47 10.08
C GLY A 160 44.68 17.77 10.66
N ALA A 161 43.50 18.41 10.65
CA ALA A 161 42.25 17.79 11.06
C ALA A 161 41.42 17.36 9.84
N CYS A 162 40.61 16.32 10.04
CA CYS A 162 39.48 16.04 9.16
C CYS A 162 38.41 17.08 9.46
N ASP A 163 38.10 17.94 8.49
CA ASP A 163 36.87 18.70 8.48
C ASP A 163 35.76 17.75 8.01
N VAL A 164 35.16 17.04 8.96
CA VAL A 164 33.99 16.21 8.73
C VAL A 164 32.80 17.16 8.80
N PRO A 165 32.03 17.38 7.71
CA PRO A 165 30.87 18.25 7.77
C PRO A 165 29.97 17.79 8.91
N THR A 166 29.77 18.69 9.88
CA THR A 166 28.96 18.40 11.06
C THR A 166 27.61 19.03 10.83
N CYS A 167 26.59 18.22 10.64
CA CYS A 167 25.26 18.77 10.42
C CYS A 167 24.88 19.70 11.58
N GLY A 168 24.55 20.96 11.25
CA GLY A 168 24.23 22.02 12.18
C GLY A 168 25.33 23.05 12.40
N ASP A 169 26.51 22.94 11.77
CA ASP A 169 27.62 23.87 11.96
C ASP A 169 27.50 25.18 11.14
N GLY A 170 26.81 25.13 9.98
CA GLY A 170 26.44 26.26 9.12
C GLY A 170 25.23 27.08 9.57
N GLY A 171 24.57 26.69 10.66
CA GLY A 171 23.41 27.40 11.21
C GLY A 171 22.13 27.24 10.38
N ASN A 172 21.91 26.06 9.78
CA ASN A 172 20.89 25.76 8.76
C ASN A 172 21.22 26.39 7.40
N THR A 173 22.48 26.30 6.98
CA THR A 173 22.92 26.64 5.63
C THR A 173 23.52 25.38 5.04
N ILE A 174 23.18 24.99 3.81
CA ILE A 174 23.74 23.75 3.25
C ILE A 174 25.14 24.04 2.72
N GLU A 175 26.17 23.45 3.33
CA GLU A 175 27.55 23.57 2.89
C GLU A 175 27.90 22.65 1.71
N PRO A 176 29.01 22.91 0.98
CA PRO A 176 29.48 22.03 -0.07
C PRO A 176 29.76 20.61 0.46
N GLY A 177 29.03 19.62 -0.06
CA GLY A 177 29.17 18.22 0.34
C GLY A 177 28.06 17.71 1.27
N GLU A 178 27.12 18.57 1.65
CA GLU A 178 25.94 18.22 2.44
C GLU A 178 24.68 18.10 1.56
N ASP A 179 23.82 17.13 1.86
CA ASP A 179 22.48 17.06 1.26
C ASP A 179 21.51 18.02 1.98
N CYS A 180 21.74 18.25 3.27
CA CYS A 180 20.95 19.13 4.13
C CYS A 180 21.76 19.60 5.35
N ASP A 181 21.31 20.69 5.98
CA ASP A 181 21.83 21.19 7.25
C ASP A 181 20.68 21.56 8.20
N GLY A 182 20.48 20.77 9.26
CA GLY A 182 19.44 21.00 10.26
C GLY A 182 18.04 21.05 9.64
N THR A 183 17.47 22.25 9.54
CA THR A 183 16.16 22.52 8.90
C THR A 183 16.26 22.97 7.44
N ALA A 184 17.48 23.26 6.96
CA ALA A 184 17.72 23.56 5.56
C ALA A 184 17.78 22.27 4.75
N LEU A 185 16.65 21.92 4.13
CA LEU A 185 16.51 20.75 3.27
C LEU A 185 16.73 21.06 1.78
N GLY A 186 17.10 22.30 1.43
CA GLY A 186 17.36 22.67 0.04
C GLY A 186 16.13 22.59 -0.88
N GLY A 187 14.93 22.71 -0.30
CA GLY A 187 13.67 22.52 -1.00
C GLY A 187 13.29 21.06 -1.25
N GLN A 188 14.06 20.10 -0.74
CA GLN A 188 13.71 18.69 -0.78
C GLN A 188 12.56 18.38 0.19
N THR A 189 11.76 17.40 -0.20
CA THR A 189 10.59 16.90 0.53
C THR A 189 10.58 15.38 0.43
N CYS A 190 9.79 14.68 1.25
CA CYS A 190 9.58 13.24 1.09
C CYS A 190 9.16 12.89 -0.35
N ALA A 191 8.33 13.74 -0.98
CA ALA A 191 7.91 13.58 -2.38
C ALA A 191 9.08 13.62 -3.38
N SER A 192 10.03 14.56 -3.20
CA SER A 192 11.21 14.62 -4.07
C SER A 192 12.21 13.48 -3.80
N GLN A 193 12.12 12.83 -2.65
CA GLN A 193 12.88 11.63 -2.29
C GLN A 193 12.20 10.32 -2.71
N GLY A 194 11.05 10.38 -3.40
CA GLY A 194 10.34 9.20 -3.93
C GLY A 194 9.29 8.58 -3.01
N TYR A 195 8.87 9.29 -1.97
CA TYR A 195 7.76 8.90 -1.08
C TYR A 195 6.48 9.67 -1.45
N ASP A 196 5.33 9.31 -0.88
CA ASP A 196 4.07 10.01 -1.15
C ASP A 196 3.87 11.22 -0.21
N GLY A 197 4.47 11.19 0.98
CA GLY A 197 4.37 12.27 1.94
C GLY A 197 5.21 12.08 3.20
N GLY A 198 4.94 12.89 4.22
CA GLY A 198 5.60 12.86 5.52
C GLY A 198 6.47 14.08 5.80
N THR A 199 7.32 13.96 6.82
CA THR A 199 8.26 15.03 7.21
C THR A 199 9.67 14.57 6.91
N LEU A 200 10.33 15.24 5.97
CA LEU A 200 11.76 15.02 5.70
C LEU A 200 12.57 15.76 6.75
N ALA A 201 13.62 15.13 7.28
CA ALA A 201 14.54 15.75 8.22
C ALA A 201 16.00 15.59 7.75
N CYS A 202 16.93 16.18 8.49
CA CYS A 202 18.35 16.04 8.25
C CYS A 202 19.02 15.24 9.37
N GLN A 203 19.81 14.23 9.01
CA GLN A 203 20.58 13.43 9.94
C GLN A 203 21.86 14.16 10.37
N ALA A 204 22.48 13.70 11.46
CA ALA A 204 23.73 14.27 11.99
C ALA A 204 24.94 14.15 11.02
N ASN A 205 24.84 13.30 9.99
CA ASN A 205 25.83 13.12 8.92
C ASN A 205 25.47 13.91 7.64
N CYS A 206 24.56 14.88 7.72
CA CYS A 206 24.15 15.77 6.63
C CYS A 206 23.48 15.07 5.44
N THR A 207 22.90 13.88 5.68
CA THR A 207 22.06 13.16 4.72
C THR A 207 20.59 13.26 5.10
N PHE A 208 19.71 13.08 4.11
CA PHE A 208 18.26 13.11 4.35
C PHE A 208 17.81 11.96 5.26
N ASP A 209 17.06 12.32 6.30
CA ASP A 209 16.30 11.37 7.11
C ASP A 209 14.90 11.18 6.53
N THR A 210 14.68 10.02 5.90
CA THR A 210 13.38 9.63 5.34
C THR A 210 12.56 8.77 6.29
N SER A 211 12.98 8.58 7.55
CA SER A 211 12.28 7.72 8.52
C SER A 211 10.88 8.20 8.88
N SER A 212 10.59 9.49 8.70
CA SER A 212 9.27 10.10 8.86
C SER A 212 8.55 10.37 7.54
N CYS A 213 9.09 9.84 6.42
CA CYS A 213 8.40 9.77 5.14
C CYS A 213 7.55 8.51 5.07
N TYR A 214 6.47 8.55 4.30
CA TYR A 214 5.58 7.41 4.11
C TYR A 214 5.18 7.25 2.64
N GLN A 215 4.88 6.02 2.27
CA GLN A 215 4.16 5.65 1.05
C GLN A 215 2.71 5.37 1.39
N GLU A 216 1.81 5.86 0.55
CA GLU A 216 0.38 5.61 0.63
C GLU A 216 0.04 4.33 -0.16
N SER A 217 -0.72 3.46 0.47
CA SER A 217 -1.23 2.26 -0.17
C SER A 217 -2.67 2.00 0.25
N ILE A 218 -3.36 1.18 -0.53
CA ILE A 218 -4.70 0.74 -0.23
C ILE A 218 -4.66 -0.75 0.05
N VAL A 219 -5.13 -1.15 1.23
CA VAL A 219 -5.22 -2.56 1.62
C VAL A 219 -6.69 -2.96 1.78
N PRO A 220 -7.14 -4.07 1.16
CA PRO A 220 -8.41 -4.67 1.51
C PRO A 220 -8.28 -5.43 2.83
N SER A 221 -9.29 -5.33 3.71
CA SER A 221 -9.29 -5.93 5.06
C SER A 221 -9.04 -7.44 5.09
N ARG A 222 -9.30 -8.12 3.98
CA ARG A 222 -9.19 -9.59 3.82
C ARG A 222 -7.99 -10.02 2.96
N GLY A 223 -7.15 -9.07 2.53
CA GLY A 223 -6.11 -9.29 1.55
C GLY A 223 -6.67 -9.49 0.13
N LEU A 224 -5.76 -9.57 -0.84
CA LEU A 224 -6.11 -9.83 -2.24
C LEU A 224 -6.45 -11.32 -2.43
N GLY A 225 -7.44 -11.60 -3.30
CA GLY A 225 -7.89 -12.93 -3.70
C GLY A 225 -8.93 -13.58 -2.79
N SER A 226 -9.06 -13.10 -1.54
CA SER A 226 -9.98 -13.65 -0.54
C SER A 226 -11.42 -13.17 -0.76
N TRP A 227 -12.36 -14.12 -0.82
CA TRP A 227 -13.79 -13.83 -0.76
C TRP A 227 -14.21 -13.35 0.63
N THR A 228 -15.17 -12.42 0.70
CA THR A 228 -15.95 -12.19 1.93
C THR A 228 -16.59 -13.50 2.41
N PRO A 229 -16.83 -13.68 3.71
CA PRO A 229 -17.19 -14.98 4.25
C PRO A 229 -18.55 -15.41 3.72
N ALA A 230 -18.76 -16.73 3.71
CA ALA A 230 -20.07 -17.27 3.44
C ALA A 230 -20.97 -17.05 4.67
N PHE A 231 -22.25 -16.85 4.42
CA PHE A 231 -23.29 -16.76 5.43
C PHE A 231 -24.53 -17.50 4.90
N VAL A 232 -25.56 -17.64 5.72
CA VAL A 232 -26.81 -18.29 5.30
C VAL A 232 -27.74 -17.19 4.77
N PRO A 233 -28.10 -17.19 3.47
CA PRO A 233 -29.01 -16.19 2.92
C PRO A 233 -30.41 -16.37 3.50
N ASP A 234 -31.07 -15.26 3.82
CA ASP A 234 -32.49 -15.22 4.19
C ASP A 234 -33.30 -15.01 2.91
N VAL A 235 -33.83 -16.13 2.40
CA VAL A 235 -34.60 -16.18 1.15
C VAL A 235 -36.10 -15.97 1.37
N ASP A 236 -36.57 -15.90 2.62
CA ASP A 236 -37.98 -15.77 3.00
C ASP A 236 -38.36 -14.32 3.36
N CYS A 237 -37.51 -13.37 2.99
CA CYS A 237 -37.67 -11.96 3.25
C CYS A 237 -38.73 -11.27 2.37
N THR A 238 -39.23 -10.10 2.81
CA THR A 238 -40.04 -9.21 1.97
C THR A 238 -39.60 -7.78 2.21
N CYS A 239 -39.17 -7.05 1.18
CA CYS A 239 -38.76 -5.63 1.23
C CYS A 239 -39.87 -4.73 1.78
N SER A 240 -40.07 -4.77 3.10
CA SER A 240 -41.18 -4.20 3.85
C SER A 240 -40.66 -3.78 5.21
N ALA A 241 -41.36 -2.86 5.87
CA ALA A 241 -40.99 -2.42 7.22
C ALA A 241 -41.01 -3.57 8.27
N ALA A 242 -41.64 -4.71 7.96
CA ALA A 242 -41.75 -5.86 8.85
C ALA A 242 -40.58 -6.86 8.70
N ASN A 243 -39.96 -6.97 7.51
CA ASN A 243 -38.80 -7.83 7.27
C ASN A 243 -37.84 -7.22 6.23
N PRO A 244 -37.17 -6.10 6.55
CA PRO A 244 -36.39 -5.32 5.59
C PRO A 244 -35.09 -6.00 5.12
N ASP A 245 -34.72 -7.11 5.76
CA ASP A 245 -33.46 -7.80 5.55
C ASP A 245 -33.64 -8.92 4.51
N CYS A 246 -33.82 -8.54 3.24
CA CYS A 246 -33.61 -9.52 2.17
C CYS A 246 -32.15 -9.88 2.02
N ARG A 247 -31.69 -10.88 2.79
CA ARG A 247 -30.27 -11.20 2.90
C ARG A 247 -29.73 -11.82 1.62
N THR A 248 -29.01 -10.96 0.92
CA THR A 248 -27.60 -11.13 0.59
C THR A 248 -27.23 -12.45 -0.10
N LEU A 249 -26.92 -12.36 -1.39
CA LEU A 249 -26.62 -13.52 -2.22
C LEU A 249 -25.15 -13.60 -2.61
N TYR A 250 -24.44 -12.49 -2.45
CA TYR A 250 -23.18 -12.28 -3.11
C TYR A 250 -22.02 -12.20 -2.12
N GLN A 251 -20.89 -12.73 -2.57
CA GLN A 251 -19.59 -12.48 -1.99
C GLN A 251 -18.81 -11.56 -2.93
N GLY A 252 -17.92 -10.75 -2.36
CA GLY A 252 -16.98 -9.93 -3.09
C GLY A 252 -15.55 -10.32 -2.78
N ARG A 253 -14.64 -10.07 -3.71
CA ARG A 253 -13.19 -10.11 -3.50
C ARG A 253 -12.48 -9.05 -4.32
N VAL A 254 -11.23 -8.78 -3.97
CA VAL A 254 -10.33 -7.90 -4.73
C VAL A 254 -9.21 -8.73 -5.31
N THR A 255 -8.94 -8.65 -6.61
CA THR A 255 -7.85 -9.41 -7.23
C THR A 255 -6.60 -8.57 -7.43
N SER A 256 -6.76 -7.27 -7.63
CA SER A 256 -5.66 -6.31 -7.77
C SER A 256 -6.13 -4.89 -7.46
N ILE A 257 -5.19 -4.02 -7.12
CA ILE A 257 -5.41 -2.58 -6.93
C ILE A 257 -4.33 -1.83 -7.72
N VAL A 258 -4.73 -0.86 -8.52
CA VAL A 258 -3.83 0.01 -9.29
C VAL A 258 -4.24 1.46 -9.04
N GLY A 259 -3.40 2.22 -8.33
CA GLY A 259 -3.76 3.54 -7.83
C GLY A 259 -5.03 3.48 -6.97
N ASN A 260 -6.04 4.29 -7.32
CA ASN A 260 -7.34 4.33 -6.66
C ASN A 260 -8.38 3.33 -7.22
N THR A 261 -7.99 2.45 -8.15
CA THR A 261 -8.92 1.51 -8.80
C THR A 261 -8.69 0.08 -8.30
N ALA A 262 -9.74 -0.55 -7.77
CA ALA A 262 -9.75 -1.97 -7.46
C ALA A 262 -10.35 -2.77 -8.61
N HIS A 263 -9.68 -3.85 -9.01
CA HIS A 263 -10.32 -4.92 -9.78
C HIS A 263 -11.05 -5.82 -8.80
N MET A 264 -12.38 -5.78 -8.84
CA MET A 264 -13.24 -6.51 -7.94
C MET A 264 -13.96 -7.63 -8.68
N GLU A 265 -14.15 -8.73 -7.98
CA GLU A 265 -15.00 -9.82 -8.45
C GLU A 265 -16.13 -10.09 -7.48
N PHE A 266 -17.31 -10.37 -8.01
CA PHE A 266 -18.49 -10.73 -7.26
C PHE A 266 -19.07 -12.04 -7.78
N ARG A 267 -19.57 -12.89 -6.89
CA ARG A 267 -20.24 -14.15 -7.25
C ARG A 267 -21.38 -14.44 -6.30
N LYS A 268 -22.33 -15.29 -6.73
CA LYS A 268 -23.28 -15.88 -5.79
C LYS A 268 -22.56 -16.85 -4.84
N MET A 269 -23.02 -16.96 -3.60
CA MET A 269 -22.47 -17.91 -2.62
C MET A 269 -22.53 -19.37 -3.10
N ASP A 270 -23.59 -19.73 -3.84
CA ASP A 270 -23.76 -21.05 -4.44
C ASP A 270 -22.88 -21.27 -5.70
N GLY A 271 -22.12 -20.26 -6.13
CA GLY A 271 -21.26 -20.29 -7.32
C GLY A 271 -22.00 -20.30 -8.65
N SER A 272 -23.33 -20.32 -8.65
CA SER A 272 -24.14 -20.27 -9.86
C SER A 272 -24.19 -18.85 -10.43
N PRO A 273 -24.47 -18.68 -11.74
CA PRO A 273 -24.75 -17.38 -12.29
C PRO A 273 -26.12 -16.85 -11.83
N PRO A 274 -26.40 -15.55 -12.03
CA PRO A 274 -27.76 -15.01 -11.94
C PRO A 274 -28.74 -15.79 -12.83
N SER A 275 -29.98 -15.95 -12.40
CA SER A 275 -31.02 -16.69 -13.15
C SER A 275 -31.47 -15.98 -14.43
N ALA A 276 -31.19 -14.69 -14.55
CA ALA A 276 -31.37 -13.86 -15.74
C ALA A 276 -30.31 -12.76 -15.71
N THR A 277 -30.11 -12.07 -16.84
CA THR A 277 -29.25 -10.87 -16.84
C THR A 277 -29.84 -9.83 -15.89
N VAL A 278 -29.04 -9.40 -14.90
CA VAL A 278 -29.42 -8.40 -13.91
C VAL A 278 -28.59 -7.13 -14.09
N SER A 279 -29.12 -5.99 -13.67
CA SER A 279 -28.32 -4.78 -13.46
C SER A 279 -27.52 -4.91 -12.17
N TYR A 280 -26.36 -4.28 -12.11
CA TYR A 280 -25.55 -4.17 -10.90
C TYR A 280 -25.18 -2.72 -10.61
N TRP A 281 -24.92 -2.45 -9.33
CA TRP A 281 -24.36 -1.21 -8.80
C TRP A 281 -23.33 -1.59 -7.75
N VAL A 282 -22.07 -1.22 -7.97
CA VAL A 282 -21.08 -1.22 -6.89
C VAL A 282 -21.17 0.13 -6.21
N VAL A 283 -21.42 0.10 -4.91
CA VAL A 283 -21.72 1.29 -4.12
C VAL A 283 -20.84 1.39 -2.88
N VAL A 284 -20.73 2.60 -2.34
CA VAL A 284 -20.04 2.91 -1.09
C VAL A 284 -21.04 3.40 -0.06
N GLY A 285 -20.93 2.90 1.17
CA GLY A 285 -21.70 3.38 2.31
C GLY A 285 -21.11 2.89 3.64
N ASP A 286 -21.39 3.62 4.71
CA ASP A 286 -20.87 3.33 6.07
C ASP A 286 -21.74 2.31 6.83
N LEU A 287 -22.92 2.00 6.30
CA LEU A 287 -23.87 1.04 6.85
C LEU A 287 -24.11 -0.08 5.84
N GLU A 288 -24.40 -1.27 6.35
CA GLU A 288 -24.81 -2.40 5.54
C GLU A 288 -26.11 -2.08 4.78
N PRO A 289 -26.19 -2.36 3.47
CA PRO A 289 -27.39 -2.08 2.68
C PRO A 289 -28.61 -2.81 3.25
N THR A 290 -29.72 -2.08 3.31
CA THR A 290 -31.04 -2.64 3.62
C THR A 290 -32.01 -2.29 2.50
N CYS A 291 -33.07 -3.05 2.34
CA CYS A 291 -34.02 -2.84 1.25
C CYS A 291 -34.80 -1.51 1.32
N LEU A 292 -34.68 -0.76 2.42
CA LEU A 292 -35.44 0.47 2.67
C LEU A 292 -34.69 1.75 2.30
N ASP A 293 -33.39 1.70 1.96
CA ASP A 293 -32.61 2.92 1.71
C ASP A 293 -31.46 2.73 0.70
N LEU A 294 -31.71 1.95 -0.36
CA LEU A 294 -30.67 1.65 -1.34
C LEU A 294 -30.23 2.86 -2.17
N ASP A 295 -30.99 3.96 -2.16
CA ASP A 295 -30.67 5.21 -2.86
C ASP A 295 -29.73 6.12 -2.05
N ALA A 296 -29.56 5.90 -0.74
CA ALA A 296 -28.58 6.63 0.08
C ALA A 296 -27.13 6.28 -0.26
N TYR A 297 -26.90 5.15 -0.94
CA TYR A 297 -25.57 4.68 -1.28
C TYR A 297 -24.98 5.40 -2.48
N VAL A 298 -23.70 5.77 -2.38
CA VAL A 298 -23.00 6.46 -3.47
C VAL A 298 -22.49 5.43 -4.48
N GLN A 299 -22.94 5.55 -5.72
CA GLN A 299 -22.53 4.65 -6.80
C GLN A 299 -21.08 4.92 -7.23
N ARG A 300 -20.33 3.84 -7.47
CA ARG A 300 -18.98 3.87 -8.04
C ARG A 300 -18.89 3.23 -9.41
N SER A 301 -19.67 2.18 -9.62
CA SER A 301 -19.74 1.48 -10.91
C SER A 301 -21.13 0.87 -11.09
N THR A 302 -21.58 0.75 -12.33
CA THR A 302 -22.87 0.15 -12.66
C THR A 302 -22.82 -0.47 -14.05
N GLY A 303 -23.65 -1.48 -14.30
CA GLY A 303 -23.69 -2.18 -15.58
C GLY A 303 -24.68 -3.34 -15.54
N SER A 304 -24.43 -4.34 -16.39
CA SER A 304 -25.23 -5.57 -16.46
C SER A 304 -24.37 -6.80 -16.19
N TRP A 305 -24.89 -7.73 -15.40
CA TRP A 305 -24.29 -9.02 -15.11
C TRP A 305 -25.10 -10.11 -15.81
N SER A 306 -24.50 -10.71 -16.83
CA SER A 306 -25.09 -11.78 -17.65
C SER A 306 -25.34 -13.05 -16.84
N SER A 307 -26.48 -13.71 -17.09
CA SER A 307 -26.77 -15.06 -16.60
C SER A 307 -25.85 -16.15 -17.16
N ALA A 308 -24.99 -15.82 -18.13
CA ALA A 308 -23.99 -16.74 -18.65
C ALA A 308 -22.68 -16.75 -17.83
N SER A 309 -22.49 -15.80 -16.90
CA SER A 309 -21.26 -15.70 -16.10
C SER A 309 -21.53 -15.90 -14.62
N SER A 310 -20.82 -16.85 -13.99
CA SER A 310 -20.88 -17.09 -12.55
C SER A 310 -20.20 -15.99 -11.72
N THR A 311 -19.34 -15.19 -12.37
CA THR A 311 -18.57 -14.13 -11.72
C THR A 311 -18.74 -12.82 -12.48
N LEU A 312 -18.98 -11.74 -11.76
CA LEU A 312 -18.91 -10.36 -12.26
C LEU A 312 -17.52 -9.81 -11.93
N ALA A 313 -16.73 -9.51 -12.94
CA ALA A 313 -15.48 -8.78 -12.80
C ALA A 313 -15.70 -7.32 -13.19
N VAL A 314 -15.23 -6.38 -12.36
CA VAL A 314 -15.45 -4.94 -12.55
C VAL A 314 -14.33 -4.12 -11.94
N ASP A 315 -13.89 -3.10 -12.66
CA ASP A 315 -12.99 -2.07 -12.14
C ASP A 315 -13.81 -0.99 -11.42
N VAL A 316 -13.41 -0.69 -10.19
CA VAL A 316 -14.14 0.21 -9.30
C VAL A 316 -13.19 1.23 -8.69
N GLY A 317 -13.47 2.52 -8.87
CA GLY A 317 -12.81 3.57 -8.11
C GLY A 317 -13.23 3.50 -6.64
N ILE A 318 -12.28 3.35 -5.73
CA ILE A 318 -12.57 3.17 -4.30
C ILE A 318 -12.97 4.54 -3.70
N TRP A 319 -12.12 5.54 -3.89
CA TRP A 319 -12.44 6.95 -3.70
C TRP A 319 -13.07 7.55 -4.97
N PRO A 320 -13.82 8.68 -4.85
CA PRO A 320 -14.43 9.31 -6.01
C PRO A 320 -13.40 9.87 -7.02
N SER A 321 -12.17 10.13 -6.59
CA SER A 321 -11.04 10.52 -7.44
C SER A 321 -9.71 10.23 -6.73
N LEU A 322 -8.59 10.28 -7.47
CA LEU A 322 -7.25 10.17 -6.88
C LEU A 322 -7.00 11.30 -5.86
N ALA A 323 -7.39 12.54 -6.19
CA ALA A 323 -7.26 13.67 -5.27
C ALA A 323 -8.05 13.48 -3.96
N ALA A 324 -9.21 12.81 -4.02
CA ALA A 324 -9.97 12.48 -2.81
C ALA A 324 -9.30 11.38 -1.98
N PHE A 325 -8.59 10.45 -2.61
CA PHE A 325 -7.76 9.48 -1.91
C PHE A 325 -6.58 10.15 -1.22
N GLU A 326 -5.85 11.02 -1.91
CA GLU A 326 -4.70 11.77 -1.39
C GLU A 326 -5.11 12.68 -0.20
N ALA A 327 -6.27 13.33 -0.29
CA ALA A 327 -6.77 14.23 0.75
C ALA A 327 -7.29 13.52 2.02
N ASP A 328 -7.74 12.26 1.92
CA ASP A 328 -8.23 11.52 3.08
C ASP A 328 -7.06 11.12 4.00
N PRO A 329 -7.24 11.18 5.34
CA PRO A 329 -6.18 10.82 6.27
C PRO A 329 -5.90 9.31 6.27
N CYS A 330 -4.67 8.94 6.62
CA CYS A 330 -4.28 7.55 6.85
C CYS A 330 -5.21 6.88 7.89
N GLY A 331 -5.58 5.63 7.65
CA GLY A 331 -6.56 4.89 8.45
C GLY A 331 -8.01 5.09 8.01
N THR A 332 -8.30 6.00 7.08
CA THR A 332 -9.65 6.13 6.51
C THR A 332 -10.05 4.85 5.78
N THR A 333 -11.28 4.40 6.04
CA THR A 333 -11.86 3.21 5.41
C THR A 333 -12.94 3.55 4.40
N LYS A 334 -13.09 2.72 3.36
CA LYS A 334 -14.23 2.73 2.43
C LYS A 334 -14.78 1.31 2.33
N ASP A 335 -16.09 1.19 2.54
CA ASP A 335 -16.80 -0.09 2.47
C ASP A 335 -17.59 -0.15 1.17
N LEU A 336 -17.25 -1.12 0.32
CA LEU A 336 -17.87 -1.31 -0.99
C LEU A 336 -18.73 -2.59 -1.02
N PHE A 337 -19.90 -2.47 -1.64
CA PHE A 337 -20.87 -3.55 -1.79
C PHE A 337 -21.33 -3.64 -3.24
N VAL A 338 -21.68 -4.85 -3.70
CA VAL A 338 -22.51 -5.00 -4.90
C VAL A 338 -23.98 -5.06 -4.51
N ILE A 339 -24.79 -4.33 -5.25
CA ILE A 339 -26.24 -4.43 -5.26
C ILE A 339 -26.65 -4.83 -6.68
N THR A 340 -27.54 -5.79 -6.81
CA THR A 340 -28.12 -6.20 -8.09
C THR A 340 -29.63 -6.09 -8.06
N GLY A 341 -30.21 -6.06 -9.25
CA GLY A 341 -31.63 -5.82 -9.43
C GLY A 341 -31.97 -5.70 -10.90
N GLY A 342 -33.24 -5.51 -11.21
CA GLY A 342 -33.69 -5.50 -12.61
C GLY A 342 -33.88 -6.90 -13.21
N GLY A 343 -35.07 -7.10 -13.76
CA GLY A 343 -35.58 -8.33 -14.37
C GLY A 343 -37.11 -8.34 -14.33
N ASN A 344 -37.79 -8.92 -15.33
CA ASN A 344 -39.26 -9.08 -15.38
C ASN A 344 -40.11 -7.81 -15.13
N GLY A 345 -39.71 -6.65 -15.65
CA GLY A 345 -40.48 -5.39 -15.54
C GLY A 345 -40.09 -4.46 -14.40
N TYR A 346 -39.14 -4.84 -13.54
CA TYR A 346 -38.62 -4.04 -12.41
C TYR A 346 -37.26 -3.40 -12.71
N GLN A 347 -37.09 -2.86 -13.91
CA GLN A 347 -35.90 -2.09 -14.28
C GLN A 347 -35.77 -0.94 -13.25
N ASN A 348 -34.63 -0.82 -12.56
CA ASN A 348 -34.32 0.12 -11.47
C ASN A 348 -34.69 -0.31 -10.04
N VAL A 349 -35.24 -1.50 -9.79
CA VAL A 349 -35.42 -1.97 -8.41
C VAL A 349 -34.16 -2.70 -7.97
N ARG A 350 -33.47 -2.13 -6.97
CA ARG A 350 -32.36 -2.74 -6.26
C ARG A 350 -32.92 -3.74 -5.24
N LEU A 351 -32.54 -5.02 -5.33
CA LEU A 351 -33.20 -6.10 -4.57
C LEU A 351 -32.21 -6.97 -3.81
N TRP A 352 -31.10 -7.34 -4.43
CA TRP A 352 -30.17 -8.31 -3.88
C TRP A 352 -28.84 -7.64 -3.62
N TYR A 353 -28.21 -7.88 -2.48
CA TYR A 353 -26.97 -7.19 -2.11
C TYR A 353 -25.93 -8.16 -1.54
N GLN A 354 -24.76 -7.64 -1.18
CA GLN A 354 -23.71 -8.36 -0.46
C GLN A 354 -23.85 -8.05 1.04
N ASP A 355 -23.67 -9.06 1.90
CA ASP A 355 -23.82 -8.93 3.36
C ASP A 355 -22.68 -8.12 3.94
N GLU A 356 -21.48 -8.67 3.86
CA GLU A 356 -20.29 -8.02 4.37
C GLU A 356 -19.58 -7.26 3.25
N ALA A 357 -19.32 -5.97 3.47
CA ALA A 357 -18.57 -5.14 2.54
C ALA A 357 -17.18 -5.69 2.26
N VAL A 358 -16.63 -5.33 1.10
CA VAL A 358 -15.19 -5.29 0.93
C VAL A 358 -14.69 -3.97 1.51
N ARG A 359 -14.05 -4.03 2.67
CA ARG A 359 -13.46 -2.85 3.33
C ARG A 359 -12.06 -2.58 2.78
N PHE A 360 -11.84 -1.36 2.33
CA PHE A 360 -10.54 -0.83 1.93
C PHE A 360 -10.05 0.16 2.97
N THR A 361 -8.76 0.11 3.32
CA THR A 361 -8.14 1.05 4.26
C THR A 361 -7.00 1.77 3.56
N LYS A 362 -6.94 3.10 3.67
CA LYS A 362 -5.75 3.88 3.30
C LYS A 362 -4.68 3.65 4.36
N VAL A 363 -3.53 3.14 3.97
CA VAL A 363 -2.37 2.89 4.85
C VAL A 363 -1.24 3.80 4.42
N CYS A 364 -0.51 4.33 5.41
CA CYS A 364 0.68 5.12 5.20
C CYS A 364 1.81 4.44 5.97
N SER A 365 2.85 4.01 5.26
CA SER A 365 3.96 3.21 5.80
C SER A 365 5.30 3.71 5.33
#